data_AF-A0A6I7LK42-F1
#
_entry.id   AF-A0A6I7LK42-F1
#
_cell.length_a   1.000
_cell.length_b   1.000
_cell.length_c   1.000
_cell.angle_alpha   90.00
_cell.angle_beta   90.00
_cell.angle_gamma   90.00
#
_symmetry.space_group_name_H-M   'P 1'
#
loop_
_entity.id
_entity.type
_entity.pdbx_description
1 polymer ?
#
loop_
_entity_poly.entity_id
_entity_poly.type
_entity_poly.pdbx_seq_one_letter_code
_entity_poly.pdbx_strand_id
1 'polypeptide(L)'
;MSNLNQGPIFIFMAIAAIFAAVGSADAEGGLAGETTFNPGEILLRWTAPGDNGYTGRAAGYDIRYQAYSLGPLDTEAEWRNASRVLGEPSPSIAGVKDSMIVKSLVYGASFYFAMKTYDLAGNYSVLSNSPLVTAGDTLNCSYIPGDANADGYINIKDVACVVSYLYKEGFLPYPLQSADVDASGIINILDVSYVIKSIYHEGPDPVCY
;
A
#
# COMPACT_ATOMS: atom_id res chain seq x y z
N MET A 1 -43.97 27.66 14.49
CA MET A 1 -42.55 27.54 14.87
C MET A 1 -42.39 26.20 15.56
N SER A 2 -42.16 25.14 14.77
CA SER A 2 -42.04 23.78 15.27
C SER A 2 -40.63 23.57 15.81
N ASN A 3 -40.50 23.51 17.13
CA ASN A 3 -39.35 22.92 17.81
C ASN A 3 -39.18 21.48 17.33
N LEU A 4 -38.20 21.26 16.46
CA LEU A 4 -37.70 19.91 16.20
C LEU A 4 -36.72 19.58 17.32
N ASN A 5 -37.21 18.78 18.27
CA ASN A 5 -36.42 18.06 19.24
C ASN A 5 -35.18 17.47 18.56
N GLN A 6 -34.01 17.91 18.99
CA GLN A 6 -32.75 17.21 18.76
C GLN A 6 -32.78 15.89 19.55
N GLY A 7 -33.42 14.87 18.96
CA GLY A 7 -33.21 13.48 19.33
C GLY A 7 -31.87 12.98 18.76
N PRO A 8 -31.25 11.95 19.35
CA PRO A 8 -29.86 11.60 19.09
C PRO A 8 -29.70 11.23 17.63
N ILE A 9 -28.80 11.93 16.95
CA ILE A 9 -28.38 11.55 15.59
C ILE A 9 -27.69 10.19 15.77
N PHE A 10 -28.39 9.12 15.41
CA PHE A 10 -27.87 7.75 15.46
C PHE A 10 -26.77 7.59 14.38
N ILE A 11 -25.61 8.20 14.61
CA ILE A 11 -24.37 7.98 13.85
C ILE A 11 -23.71 6.76 14.48
N PHE A 12 -24.18 5.59 14.10
CA PHE A 12 -23.37 4.40 14.26
C PHE A 12 -23.19 3.82 12.87
N MET A 13 -22.43 4.46 11.98
CA MET A 13 -21.78 3.64 10.93
C MET A 13 -20.76 2.76 11.65
N ALA A 14 -20.80 1.45 11.39
CA ALA A 14 -19.84 0.54 12.00
C ALA A 14 -18.41 0.97 11.67
N ILE A 15 -17.51 0.83 12.65
CA ILE A 15 -16.08 1.07 12.44
C ILE A 15 -15.60 -0.01 11.47
N ALA A 16 -15.24 0.38 10.25
CA ALA A 16 -14.54 -0.52 9.35
C ALA A 16 -13.16 -0.78 9.96
N ALA A 17 -12.87 -2.04 10.30
CA ALA A 17 -11.52 -2.43 10.69
C ALA A 17 -10.73 -2.68 9.41
N ILE A 18 -9.74 -1.83 9.14
CA ILE A 18 -8.78 -2.07 8.07
C ILE A 18 -7.80 -3.13 8.56
N PHE A 19 -7.67 -4.17 7.76
CA PHE A 19 -6.57 -5.11 7.80
C PHE A 19 -5.82 -4.93 6.49
N ALA A 20 -4.59 -4.49 6.57
CA ALA A 20 -3.73 -4.54 5.40
C ALA A 20 -2.93 -5.82 5.46
N ALA A 21 -2.93 -6.55 4.36
CA ALA A 21 -2.07 -7.70 4.19
C ALA A 21 -0.93 -7.27 3.26
N VAL A 22 0.28 -7.54 3.73
CA VAL A 22 1.43 -7.75 2.84
C VAL A 22 1.36 -9.19 2.32
N GLY A 23 1.90 -9.46 1.14
CA GLY A 23 1.68 -10.70 0.41
C GLY A 23 2.02 -11.97 1.20
N SER A 24 0.98 -12.64 1.65
CA SER A 24 0.61 -14.02 1.29
C SER A 24 -0.78 -14.22 1.86
N ALA A 25 -1.73 -14.66 1.04
CA ALA A 25 -2.92 -15.27 1.58
C ALA A 25 -2.46 -16.48 2.39
N ASP A 26 -2.63 -16.41 3.69
CA ASP A 26 -2.96 -17.52 4.55
C ASP A 26 -3.86 -18.52 3.79
N ALA A 27 -3.24 -19.54 3.20
CA ALA A 27 -3.91 -20.64 2.54
C ALA A 27 -3.55 -21.94 3.27
N GLU A 28 -4.34 -22.24 4.29
CA GLU A 28 -4.70 -23.62 4.59
C GLU A 28 -5.24 -24.25 3.30
N GLY A 29 -4.39 -25.04 2.62
CA GLY A 29 -4.75 -26.05 1.64
C GLY A 29 -5.60 -25.60 0.45
N GLY A 30 -4.97 -25.18 -0.64
CA GLY A 30 -5.64 -25.17 -1.93
C GLY A 30 -4.92 -24.33 -2.98
N LEU A 31 -4.71 -24.92 -4.15
CA LEU A 31 -4.21 -24.28 -5.36
C LEU A 31 -5.07 -23.06 -5.73
N ALA A 32 -4.70 -21.88 -5.24
CA ALA A 32 -5.25 -20.59 -5.63
C ALA A 32 -4.10 -19.78 -6.24
N GLY A 33 -4.31 -19.24 -7.45
CA GLY A 33 -3.30 -18.48 -8.17
C GLY A 33 -2.66 -17.43 -7.26
N GLU A 34 -1.33 -17.46 -7.19
CA GLU A 34 -0.57 -16.49 -6.43
C GLU A 34 -0.97 -15.09 -6.91
N THR A 35 -1.69 -14.34 -6.09
CA THR A 35 -1.80 -12.89 -6.28
C THR A 35 -0.44 -12.32 -5.89
N THR A 36 0.51 -12.41 -6.81
CA THR A 36 1.77 -11.67 -6.73
C THR A 36 1.41 -10.19 -6.82
N PHE A 37 1.59 -9.44 -5.73
CA PHE A 37 1.46 -7.97 -5.82
C PHE A 37 2.76 -7.41 -6.35
N ASN A 38 2.66 -6.33 -7.12
CA ASN A 38 3.86 -5.67 -7.57
C ASN A 38 4.57 -5.01 -6.37
N PRO A 39 5.89 -4.88 -6.43
CA PRO A 39 6.64 -3.96 -5.57
C PRO A 39 5.94 -2.59 -5.53
N GLY A 40 5.82 -2.01 -4.34
CA GLY A 40 5.06 -0.76 -4.19
C GLY A 40 3.53 -0.91 -4.15
N GLU A 41 3.00 -2.14 -4.06
CA GLU A 41 1.58 -2.38 -3.83
C GLU A 41 1.28 -2.89 -2.40
N ILE A 42 0.07 -2.57 -1.92
CA ILE A 42 -0.49 -3.05 -0.66
C ILE A 42 -1.93 -3.49 -0.89
N LEU A 43 -2.31 -4.69 -0.40
CA LEU A 43 -3.69 -5.12 -0.36
C LEU A 43 -4.36 -4.71 0.95
N LEU A 44 -5.33 -3.81 0.86
CA LEU A 44 -6.23 -3.48 1.95
C LEU A 44 -7.44 -4.41 1.91
N ARG A 45 -7.83 -4.94 3.07
CA ARG A 45 -9.05 -5.72 3.30
C ARG A 45 -9.81 -5.14 4.47
N TRP A 46 -11.12 -5.11 4.38
CA TRP A 46 -11.98 -4.67 5.48
C TRP A 46 -13.31 -5.38 5.42
N THR A 47 -14.08 -5.27 6.51
CA THR A 47 -15.48 -5.65 6.51
C THR A 47 -16.30 -4.42 6.12
N ALA A 48 -17.10 -4.52 5.05
CA ALA A 48 -18.01 -3.47 4.63
C ALA A 48 -18.95 -3.11 5.80
N PRO A 49 -19.00 -1.83 6.21
CA PRO A 49 -19.93 -1.39 7.23
C PRO A 49 -21.33 -1.19 6.64
N GLY A 50 -22.33 -1.21 7.50
CA GLY A 50 -23.68 -0.82 7.14
C GLY A 50 -23.86 0.69 7.11
N ASP A 51 -24.94 1.12 6.48
CA ASP A 51 -25.40 2.51 6.45
C ASP A 51 -25.81 2.97 7.85
N ASN A 52 -26.52 2.09 8.58
CA ASN A 52 -26.95 2.30 9.95
C ASN A 52 -26.45 1.13 10.82
N GLY A 53 -25.14 1.10 11.05
CA GLY A 53 -24.45 0.14 11.90
C GLY A 53 -24.02 -1.08 11.12
N TYR A 54 -24.62 -2.22 11.44
CA TYR A 54 -24.38 -3.49 10.77
C TYR A 54 -25.43 -3.80 9.70
N THR A 55 -26.27 -2.83 9.32
CA THR A 55 -27.37 -3.02 8.37
C THR A 55 -27.30 -2.05 7.20
N GLY A 56 -27.76 -2.49 6.03
CA GLY A 56 -27.70 -1.70 4.81
C GLY A 56 -26.32 -1.74 4.14
N ARG A 57 -26.01 -0.68 3.40
CA ARG A 57 -24.81 -0.55 2.57
C ARG A 57 -24.38 0.91 2.57
N ALA A 58 -23.12 1.19 2.89
CA ALA A 58 -22.56 2.53 2.74
C ALA A 58 -22.60 2.97 1.27
N ALA A 59 -22.68 4.28 1.01
CA ALA A 59 -22.63 4.81 -0.36
C ALA A 59 -21.21 4.77 -0.93
N GLY A 60 -20.19 4.95 -0.09
CA GLY A 60 -18.79 4.87 -0.51
C GLY A 60 -17.78 4.87 0.62
N TYR A 61 -16.52 4.76 0.22
CA TYR A 61 -15.34 4.83 1.08
C TYR A 61 -14.52 6.08 0.74
N ASP A 62 -13.93 6.71 1.75
CA ASP A 62 -12.79 7.62 1.65
C ASP A 62 -11.66 6.91 2.36
N ILE A 63 -10.65 6.44 1.63
CA ILE A 63 -9.49 5.75 2.21
C ILE A 63 -8.28 6.68 2.08
N ARG A 64 -7.50 6.78 3.15
CA ARG A 64 -6.33 7.66 3.20
C ARG A 64 -5.15 6.97 3.82
N TYR A 65 -3.98 7.51 3.51
CA TYR A 65 -2.72 7.04 4.03
C TYR A 65 -1.74 8.18 4.30
N GLN A 66 -0.76 7.89 5.15
CA GLN A 66 0.40 8.75 5.36
C GLN A 66 1.63 7.92 5.70
N ALA A 67 2.82 8.50 5.47
CA ALA A 67 4.09 7.82 5.75
C ALA A 67 4.23 7.51 7.25
N TYR A 68 4.90 6.40 7.58
CA TYR A 68 5.19 5.98 8.95
C TYR A 68 5.78 7.10 9.83
N SER A 69 6.63 7.95 9.25
CA SER A 69 7.28 9.06 9.95
C SER A 69 6.31 10.13 10.49
N LEU A 70 5.07 10.16 10.01
CA LEU A 70 4.02 11.08 10.47
C LEU A 70 3.13 10.49 11.57
N GLY A 71 3.30 9.21 11.92
CA GLY A 71 2.49 8.52 12.92
C GLY A 71 1.14 8.01 12.39
N PRO A 72 0.30 7.40 13.25
CA PRO A 72 -1.02 6.90 12.87
C PRO A 72 -2.02 8.02 12.53
N LEU A 73 -3.09 7.65 11.84
CA LEU A 73 -4.24 8.49 11.53
C LEU A 73 -5.30 8.31 12.63
N ASP A 74 -5.15 9.00 13.76
CA ASP A 74 -6.05 8.85 14.92
C ASP A 74 -6.93 10.09 15.18
N THR A 75 -6.65 11.21 14.49
CA THR A 75 -7.36 12.49 14.66
C THR A 75 -7.88 13.07 13.34
N GLU A 76 -8.91 13.91 13.42
CA GLU A 76 -9.45 14.65 12.26
C GLU A 76 -8.43 15.60 11.61
N ALA A 77 -7.45 16.08 12.39
CA ALA A 77 -6.41 16.96 11.88
C ALA A 77 -5.43 16.19 10.99
N GLU A 78 -4.99 15.00 11.43
CA GLU A 78 -4.17 14.09 10.63
C GLU A 78 -4.95 13.62 9.40
N TRP A 79 -6.21 13.21 9.58
CA TRP A 79 -7.10 12.81 8.48
C TRP A 79 -7.17 13.85 7.36
N ARG A 80 -7.34 15.13 7.70
CA ARG A 80 -7.44 16.22 6.70
C ARG A 80 -6.15 16.43 5.91
N ASN A 81 -5.00 16.14 6.52
CA ASN A 81 -3.69 16.32 5.89
C ASN A 81 -3.19 15.04 5.17
N ALA A 82 -3.80 13.90 5.44
CA ALA A 82 -3.45 12.62 4.85
C ALA A 82 -3.72 12.59 3.34
N SER A 83 -2.94 11.75 2.64
CA SER A 83 -3.11 11.53 1.20
C SER A 83 -4.30 10.63 0.92
N ARG A 84 -5.13 11.00 -0.06
CA ARG A 84 -6.27 10.17 -0.49
C ARG A 84 -5.81 9.04 -1.39
N VAL A 85 -6.32 7.84 -1.12
CA VAL A 85 -6.34 6.74 -2.08
C VAL A 85 -7.44 7.05 -3.12
N LEU A 86 -7.28 6.54 -4.33
CA LEU A 86 -8.27 6.69 -5.41
C LEU A 86 -8.67 5.32 -5.95
N GLY A 87 -9.90 5.23 -6.49
CA GLY A 87 -10.39 4.00 -7.11
C GLY A 87 -10.97 3.01 -6.11
N GLU A 88 -11.52 3.51 -5.00
CA GLU A 88 -12.21 2.70 -4.02
C GLU A 88 -13.37 1.92 -4.66
N PRO A 89 -13.55 0.63 -4.32
CA PRO A 89 -14.66 -0.15 -4.83
C PRO A 89 -15.99 0.37 -4.29
N SER A 90 -17.09 0.09 -5.01
CA SER A 90 -18.42 0.32 -4.45
C SER A 90 -18.63 -0.60 -3.24
N PRO A 91 -19.05 -0.09 -2.07
CA PRO A 91 -19.18 -0.90 -0.84
C PRO A 91 -20.02 -2.15 -1.04
N SER A 92 -19.67 -3.28 -0.45
CA SER A 92 -20.59 -4.43 -0.37
C SER A 92 -21.69 -4.20 0.67
N ILE A 93 -22.63 -5.13 0.78
CA ILE A 93 -23.58 -5.15 1.91
C ILE A 93 -22.81 -5.32 3.23
N ALA A 94 -23.37 -4.78 4.31
CA ALA A 94 -22.78 -4.85 5.63
C ALA A 94 -22.36 -6.29 6.01
N GLY A 95 -21.14 -6.44 6.53
CA GLY A 95 -20.59 -7.73 6.96
C GLY A 95 -19.83 -8.51 5.90
N VAL A 96 -19.94 -8.14 4.62
CA VAL A 96 -19.15 -8.75 3.53
C VAL A 96 -17.74 -8.15 3.52
N LYS A 97 -16.75 -8.95 3.12
CA LYS A 97 -15.37 -8.48 2.98
C LYS A 97 -15.20 -7.74 1.65
N ASP A 98 -14.70 -6.51 1.76
CA ASP A 98 -14.23 -5.71 0.63
C ASP A 98 -12.71 -5.61 0.66
N SER A 99 -12.14 -5.31 -0.51
CA SER A 99 -10.69 -5.17 -0.65
C SER A 99 -10.30 -4.25 -1.79
N MET A 100 -9.11 -3.66 -1.70
CA MET A 100 -8.49 -2.94 -2.81
C MET A 100 -6.97 -3.03 -2.78
N ILE A 101 -6.34 -2.93 -3.94
CA ILE A 101 -4.89 -2.80 -4.06
C ILE A 101 -4.56 -1.30 -4.17
N VAL A 102 -3.78 -0.80 -3.21
CA VAL A 102 -3.16 0.53 -3.28
C VAL A 102 -1.85 0.38 -4.02
N LYS A 103 -1.62 1.23 -5.02
CA LYS A 103 -0.49 1.13 -5.97
C LYS A 103 0.41 2.35 -5.88
N SER A 104 1.57 2.27 -6.54
CA SER A 104 2.53 3.38 -6.67
C SER A 104 3.01 3.90 -5.31
N LEU A 105 3.14 3.01 -4.33
CA LEU A 105 3.78 3.29 -3.06
C LEU A 105 5.28 3.00 -3.18
N VAL A 106 6.09 3.62 -2.32
CA VAL A 106 7.52 3.33 -2.28
C VAL A 106 7.73 1.92 -1.72
N TYR A 107 8.35 1.03 -2.50
CA TYR A 107 8.73 -0.32 -2.06
C TYR A 107 9.51 -0.29 -0.75
N GLY A 108 9.18 -1.18 0.19
CA GLY A 108 9.81 -1.28 1.50
C GLY A 108 9.46 -0.13 2.46
N ALA A 109 8.75 0.91 2.01
CA ALA A 109 8.28 1.97 2.89
C ALA A 109 7.01 1.56 3.63
N SER A 110 6.91 1.96 4.90
CA SER A 110 5.74 1.70 5.73
C SER A 110 4.78 2.90 5.77
N PHE A 111 3.48 2.61 5.74
CA PHE A 111 2.40 3.57 5.71
C PHE A 111 1.32 3.21 6.72
N TYR A 112 0.72 4.25 7.31
CA TYR A 112 -0.50 4.12 8.08
C TYR A 112 -1.70 4.34 7.16
N PHE A 113 -2.74 3.51 7.27
CA PHE A 113 -3.97 3.63 6.51
C PHE A 113 -5.17 3.82 7.42
N ALA A 114 -6.11 4.69 7.05
CA ALA A 114 -7.40 4.80 7.71
C ALA A 114 -8.50 5.03 6.67
N MET A 115 -9.75 4.84 7.07
CA MET A 115 -10.90 5.07 6.23
C MET A 115 -12.05 5.71 6.99
N LYS A 116 -12.91 6.36 6.20
CA LYS A 116 -14.27 6.72 6.58
C LYS A 116 -15.23 6.22 5.54
N THR A 117 -16.44 5.91 5.97
CA THR A 117 -17.55 5.61 5.06
C THR A 117 -18.49 6.78 4.99
N TYR A 118 -19.20 6.92 3.89
CA TYR A 118 -20.23 7.95 3.75
C TYR A 118 -21.53 7.39 3.17
N ASP A 119 -22.64 8.05 3.48
CA ASP A 119 -23.97 7.75 2.95
C ASP A 119 -24.31 8.62 1.72
N LEU A 120 -25.49 8.41 1.15
CA LEU A 120 -25.98 9.19 0.01
C LEU A 120 -26.29 10.66 0.36
N ALA A 121 -26.39 11.00 1.65
CA ALA A 121 -26.57 12.36 2.12
C ALA A 121 -25.24 13.09 2.38
N GLY A 122 -24.10 12.39 2.25
CA GLY A 122 -22.76 12.93 2.47
C GLY A 122 -22.33 12.96 3.94
N ASN A 123 -23.03 12.24 4.83
CA ASN A 123 -22.58 12.09 6.22
C ASN A 123 -21.45 11.07 6.29
N TYR A 124 -20.38 11.41 7.01
CA TYR A 124 -19.22 10.53 7.20
C TYR A 124 -19.28 9.80 8.54
N SER A 125 -18.76 8.58 8.56
CA SER A 125 -18.50 7.84 9.79
C SER A 125 -17.41 8.52 10.65
N VAL A 126 -17.28 8.02 11.87
CA VAL A 126 -16.04 8.18 12.64
C VAL A 126 -14.86 7.52 11.91
N LEU A 127 -13.65 7.87 12.32
CA LEU A 127 -12.41 7.32 11.77
C LEU A 127 -12.25 5.83 12.12
N SER A 128 -11.73 5.02 11.17
CA SER A 128 -11.35 3.63 11.43
C SER A 128 -10.13 3.51 12.36
N ASN A 129 -9.71 2.28 12.65
CA ASN A 129 -8.35 2.04 13.12
C ASN A 129 -7.31 2.44 12.05
N SER A 130 -6.05 2.60 12.48
CA SER A 130 -4.94 3.02 11.62
C SER A 130 -3.80 1.98 11.58
N PRO A 131 -3.93 0.83 10.89
CA PRO A 131 -2.86 -0.16 10.79
C PRO A 131 -1.61 0.38 10.05
N LEU A 132 -0.43 -0.08 10.50
CA LEU A 132 0.86 0.14 9.84
C LEU A 132 1.19 -1.03 8.90
N VAL A 133 1.69 -0.72 7.70
CA VAL A 133 1.86 -1.69 6.61
C VAL A 133 3.03 -1.31 5.73
N THR A 134 3.85 -2.27 5.30
CA THR A 134 4.99 -2.04 4.41
C THR A 134 4.64 -2.42 2.97
N ALA A 135 4.90 -1.53 2.01
CA ALA A 135 4.61 -1.81 0.60
C ALA A 135 5.59 -2.83 0.01
N GLY A 136 5.08 -3.76 -0.80
CA GLY A 136 5.89 -4.68 -1.59
C GLY A 136 6.46 -5.90 -0.85
N ASP A 137 6.13 -6.13 0.41
CA ASP A 137 6.50 -7.38 1.09
C ASP A 137 5.62 -8.52 0.56
N THR A 138 5.94 -9.00 -0.64
CA THR A 138 5.12 -9.98 -1.36
C THR A 138 5.70 -11.35 -1.46
N LEU A 139 7.01 -11.50 -1.36
CA LEU A 139 7.70 -12.76 -1.24
C LEU A 139 8.99 -12.41 -0.48
N ASN A 140 9.52 -13.35 0.31
CA ASN A 140 10.81 -13.21 1.01
C ASN A 140 11.96 -12.94 0.01
N CYS A 141 12.04 -11.75 -0.57
CA CYS A 141 13.21 -11.34 -1.33
C CYS A 141 14.31 -11.22 -0.28
N SER A 142 15.29 -12.12 -0.35
CA SER A 142 16.49 -12.04 0.49
C SER A 142 17.33 -10.78 0.19
N TYR A 143 16.84 -9.88 -0.66
CA TYR A 143 17.48 -8.66 -1.14
C TYR A 143 16.44 -7.62 -1.58
N ILE A 144 16.87 -6.35 -1.62
CA ILE A 144 16.08 -5.24 -2.15
C ILE A 144 16.45 -5.07 -3.64
N PRO A 145 15.51 -5.28 -4.59
CA PRO A 145 15.80 -5.02 -6.00
C PRO A 145 16.17 -3.55 -6.21
N GLY A 146 17.29 -3.28 -6.88
CA GLY A 146 17.86 -1.94 -7.05
C GLY A 146 18.86 -1.53 -5.95
N ASP A 147 18.96 -2.25 -4.84
CA ASP A 147 20.04 -2.10 -3.84
C ASP A 147 21.21 -3.01 -4.23
N ALA A 148 21.92 -2.60 -5.28
CA ALA A 148 23.05 -3.35 -5.82
C ALA A 148 24.18 -3.49 -4.78
N ASN A 149 24.35 -2.49 -3.90
CA ASN A 149 25.45 -2.45 -2.96
C ASN A 149 25.15 -3.12 -1.60
N ALA A 150 23.89 -3.51 -1.36
CA ALA A 150 23.38 -4.17 -0.16
C ALA A 150 23.47 -3.32 1.13
N ASP A 151 23.38 -1.99 1.02
CA ASP A 151 23.37 -1.09 2.18
C ASP A 151 21.96 -0.86 2.76
N GLY A 152 20.94 -1.43 2.13
CA GLY A 152 19.54 -1.30 2.52
C GLY A 152 18.82 -0.10 1.90
N TYR A 153 19.47 0.69 1.05
CA TYR A 153 18.91 1.93 0.50
C TYR A 153 19.15 2.06 -1.00
N ILE A 154 18.09 2.16 -1.80
CA ILE A 154 18.22 2.44 -3.25
C ILE A 154 18.62 3.91 -3.46
N ASN A 155 19.86 4.15 -3.88
CA ASN A 155 20.43 5.47 -4.10
C ASN A 155 21.54 5.48 -5.19
N ILE A 156 22.22 6.61 -5.35
CA ILE A 156 23.25 6.76 -6.40
C ILE A 156 24.44 5.80 -6.22
N LYS A 157 24.68 5.28 -5.02
CA LYS A 157 25.70 4.27 -4.78
C LYS A 157 25.38 2.93 -5.44
N ASP A 158 24.10 2.61 -5.60
CA ASP A 158 23.67 1.40 -6.32
C ASP A 158 23.89 1.54 -7.81
N VAL A 159 23.57 2.71 -8.36
CA VAL A 159 23.92 3.06 -9.75
C VAL A 159 25.43 2.93 -9.95
N ALA A 160 26.23 3.45 -9.01
CA ALA A 160 27.68 3.32 -9.07
C ALA A 160 28.13 1.85 -9.00
N CYS A 161 27.48 1.02 -8.20
CA CYS A 161 27.76 -0.41 -8.10
C CYS A 161 27.44 -1.16 -9.41
N VAL A 162 26.25 -0.96 -9.99
CA VAL A 162 25.86 -1.59 -11.27
C VAL A 162 26.79 -1.13 -12.40
N VAL A 163 27.08 0.18 -12.51
CA VAL A 163 28.00 0.71 -13.52
C VAL A 163 29.42 0.13 -13.32
N SER A 164 29.89 0.04 -12.08
CA SER A 164 31.19 -0.55 -11.76
C SER A 164 31.29 -2.02 -12.19
N TYR A 165 30.22 -2.79 -12.00
CA TYR A 165 30.09 -4.16 -12.47
C TYR A 165 30.13 -4.27 -14.01
N LEU A 166 29.38 -3.43 -14.71
CA LEU A 166 29.33 -3.43 -16.18
C LEU A 166 30.67 -3.08 -16.84
N TYR A 167 31.39 -2.13 -16.26
CA TYR A 167 32.68 -1.65 -16.79
C TYR A 167 33.90 -2.31 -16.12
N LYS A 168 33.69 -3.34 -15.29
CA LYS A 168 34.71 -4.19 -14.65
C LYS A 168 35.69 -3.47 -13.71
N GLU A 169 35.34 -2.31 -13.18
CA GLU A 169 36.24 -1.51 -12.33
C GLU A 169 35.92 -1.56 -10.81
N GLY A 170 35.15 -2.54 -10.31
CA GLY A 170 34.93 -2.63 -8.85
C GLY A 170 33.93 -3.67 -8.34
N PHE A 171 33.28 -3.33 -7.22
CA PHE A 171 32.50 -4.20 -6.33
C PHE A 171 31.36 -4.94 -7.04
N LEU A 172 31.25 -6.24 -6.78
CA LEU A 172 30.18 -7.09 -7.30
C LEU A 172 28.86 -6.77 -6.57
N PRO A 173 27.74 -6.58 -7.30
CA PRO A 173 26.44 -6.47 -6.68
C PRO A 173 26.12 -7.69 -5.83
N TYR A 174 25.50 -7.47 -4.68
CA TYR A 174 25.17 -8.54 -3.75
C TYR A 174 23.70 -8.46 -3.31
N PRO A 175 22.90 -9.52 -3.56
CA PRO A 175 23.14 -10.58 -4.52
C PRO A 175 23.12 -10.04 -5.96
N LEU A 176 23.61 -10.80 -6.95
CA LEU A 176 23.66 -10.32 -8.34
C LEU A 176 22.28 -9.87 -8.87
N GLN A 177 21.23 -10.52 -8.38
CA GLN A 177 19.85 -10.24 -8.71
C GLN A 177 19.36 -8.87 -8.22
N SER A 178 20.01 -8.24 -7.23
CA SER A 178 19.65 -6.87 -6.84
C SER A 178 20.03 -5.83 -7.90
N ALA A 179 20.93 -6.19 -8.82
CA ALA A 179 21.33 -5.36 -9.95
C ALA A 179 20.57 -5.68 -11.27
N ASP A 180 19.74 -6.72 -11.30
CA ASP A 180 18.86 -7.08 -12.43
C ASP A 180 17.44 -6.60 -12.11
N VAL A 181 17.21 -5.32 -12.34
CA VAL A 181 16.07 -4.57 -11.79
C VAL A 181 14.83 -4.71 -12.66
N ASP A 182 15.03 -5.00 -13.96
CA ASP A 182 13.97 -5.26 -14.92
C ASP A 182 13.65 -6.76 -15.09
N ALA A 183 14.29 -7.62 -14.30
CA ALA A 183 14.13 -9.07 -14.30
C ALA A 183 14.34 -9.69 -15.71
N SER A 184 15.29 -9.15 -16.47
CA SER A 184 15.64 -9.67 -17.80
C SER A 184 16.56 -10.89 -17.75
N GLY A 185 17.17 -11.16 -16.60
CA GLY A 185 18.14 -12.22 -16.37
C GLY A 185 19.56 -11.81 -16.76
N ILE A 186 19.76 -10.55 -17.16
CA ILE A 186 21.02 -10.03 -17.69
C ILE A 186 21.24 -8.62 -17.15
N ILE A 187 22.21 -8.47 -16.24
CA ILE A 187 22.63 -7.15 -15.75
C ILE A 187 23.32 -6.38 -16.88
N ASN A 188 22.71 -5.28 -17.32
CA ASN A 188 23.18 -4.43 -18.40
C ASN A 188 22.84 -2.94 -18.16
N ILE A 189 23.09 -2.07 -19.15
CA ILE A 189 22.86 -0.62 -19.00
C ILE A 189 21.37 -0.25 -18.82
N LEU A 190 20.46 -1.13 -19.24
CA LEU A 190 19.02 -0.95 -19.01
C LEU A 190 18.71 -1.01 -17.52
N ASP A 191 19.33 -1.90 -16.75
CA ASP A 191 19.15 -1.97 -15.29
C ASP A 191 19.55 -0.68 -14.59
N VAL A 192 20.66 -0.07 -15.03
CA VAL A 192 21.08 1.26 -14.54
C VAL A 192 19.97 2.29 -14.76
N SER A 193 19.32 2.26 -15.92
CA SER A 193 18.19 3.15 -16.21
C SER A 193 17.00 2.89 -15.29
N TYR A 194 16.76 1.64 -14.89
CA TYR A 194 15.72 1.26 -13.94
C TYR A 194 16.06 1.68 -12.51
N VAL A 195 17.30 1.50 -12.05
CA VAL A 195 17.76 2.00 -10.74
C VAL A 195 17.58 3.53 -10.68
N ILE A 196 17.99 4.25 -11.72
CA ILE A 196 17.81 5.71 -11.80
C ILE A 196 16.32 6.08 -11.76
N LYS A 197 15.48 5.42 -12.54
CA LYS A 197 14.03 5.66 -12.50
C LYS A 197 13.43 5.37 -11.13
N SER A 198 13.95 4.36 -10.42
CA SER A 198 13.52 4.00 -9.07
C SER A 198 13.92 5.07 -8.04
N ILE A 199 15.09 5.69 -8.21
CA ILE A 199 15.53 6.84 -7.40
C ILE A 199 14.63 8.06 -7.63
N TYR A 200 14.18 8.29 -8.86
CA TYR A 200 13.34 9.45 -9.22
C TYR A 200 11.83 9.17 -9.18
N HIS A 201 11.41 7.94 -8.89
CA HIS A 201 10.01 7.49 -8.91
C HIS A 201 9.30 7.65 -10.28
N GLU A 202 10.04 7.56 -11.40
CA GLU A 202 9.53 7.79 -12.77
C GLU A 202 9.43 6.53 -13.65
N GLY A 203 9.53 5.32 -13.09
CA GLY A 203 9.53 4.06 -13.85
C GLY A 203 8.80 2.90 -13.19
N PRO A 204 8.71 1.74 -13.88
CA PRO A 204 8.16 0.52 -13.29
C PRO A 204 8.98 0.11 -12.08
N ASP A 205 8.32 -0.27 -10.99
CA ASP A 205 8.99 -0.63 -9.74
C ASP A 205 9.86 -1.90 -9.93
N PRO A 206 11.07 -1.94 -9.33
CA PRO A 206 12.00 -3.07 -9.40
C PRO A 206 11.38 -4.41 -8.99
N VAL A 207 11.49 -5.45 -9.83
CA VAL A 207 10.84 -6.75 -9.60
C VAL A 207 11.81 -7.75 -8.96
N CYS A 208 11.37 -8.50 -7.93
CA CYS A 208 12.15 -9.62 -7.37
C CYS A 208 12.00 -10.92 -8.18
N TYR A 209 12.97 -11.83 -8.06
CA TYR A 209 12.90 -13.22 -8.53
C TYR A 209 12.49 -14.21 -7.43
#